data_AF-A0A7C0YYT0-F1
#
_entry.id   AF-A0A7C0YYT0-F1
#
_cell.length_a   1.000
_cell.length_b   1.000
_cell.length_c   1.000
_cell.angle_alpha   90.00
_cell.angle_beta   90.00
_cell.angle_gamma   90.00
#
_symmetry.space_group_name_H-M   'P 1'
#
loop_
_entity.id
_entity.type
_entity.pdbx_description
1 polymer ?
#
loop_
_entity_poly.entity_id
_entity_poly.type
_entity_poly.pdbx_seq_one_letter_code
_entity_poly.pdbx_strand_id
1 'polypeptide(L)'
;MRLKELLMSEIGKEAIKCVPSSFDIIGSRDGAIAVVEIPPGCERFKEVIGKGIMRIHRNVRAVYAKASVRKGVYRVRSYELIAGERISEVIHKEGGIRMKLDITKVYFSPREATERIRIAKQVRPEETVMVMFAGVGPYALVIAKHQPRVRKVVAIEINPTAYNYMVENIRINGFKNKIVPILGDVRDKAKEWYGCCDRVVMPLPKGAYLYLSQAFRCLKDRGIVHFYHWALESDLFTNSYLLLERFAILNSRSIKILNMRKVLPYAPKI
;
A
#
# COMPACT_ATOMS: atom_id res chain seq x y z
N MET A 1 0.97 25.81 -10.76
CA MET A 1 1.44 25.49 -12.13
C MET A 1 1.48 23.99 -12.30
N ARG A 2 0.76 23.44 -13.30
CA ARG A 2 0.74 22.00 -13.59
C ARG A 2 1.98 21.61 -14.41
N LEU A 3 2.44 20.36 -14.28
CA LEU A 3 3.62 19.86 -15.01
C LEU A 3 3.48 20.03 -16.53
N LYS A 4 2.29 19.80 -17.08
CA LYS A 4 2.00 20.03 -18.50
C LYS A 4 2.18 21.49 -18.90
N GLU A 5 1.66 22.43 -18.11
CA GLU A 5 1.77 23.87 -18.39
C GLU A 5 3.23 24.32 -18.35
N LEU A 6 4.00 23.84 -17.37
CA LEU A 6 5.43 24.17 -17.24
C LEU A 6 6.25 23.65 -18.43
N LEU A 7 5.98 22.41 -18.87
CA LEU A 7 6.79 21.77 -19.90
C LEU A 7 6.37 22.15 -21.33
N MET A 8 5.15 22.66 -21.54
CA MET A 8 4.65 23.03 -22.87
C MET A 8 5.58 23.97 -23.64
N SER A 9 6.24 24.91 -22.96
CA SER A 9 7.20 25.84 -23.55
C SER A 9 8.57 25.21 -23.85
N GLU A 10 8.91 24.07 -23.24
CA GLU A 10 10.24 23.45 -23.33
C GLU A 10 10.30 22.27 -24.30
N ILE A 11 9.23 21.46 -24.37
CA ILE A 11 9.21 20.22 -25.20
C ILE A 11 8.32 20.34 -26.44
N GLY A 12 7.63 21.46 -26.61
CA GLY A 12 6.74 21.71 -27.74
C GLY A 12 5.43 20.92 -27.71
N LYS A 13 4.51 21.25 -28.63
CA LYS A 13 3.16 20.67 -28.69
C LYS A 13 3.14 19.15 -28.93
N GLU A 14 4.12 18.63 -29.67
CA GLU A 14 4.18 17.19 -30.00
C GLU A 14 4.50 16.31 -28.79
N ALA A 15 5.35 16.81 -27.88
CA ALA A 15 5.80 16.06 -26.72
C ALA A 15 4.88 16.19 -25.50
N ILE A 16 3.82 17.02 -25.57
CA ILE A 16 2.89 17.17 -24.44
C ILE A 16 2.17 15.86 -24.09
N LYS A 17 1.97 14.98 -25.08
CA LYS A 17 1.42 13.63 -24.90
C LYS A 17 2.34 12.75 -24.04
N CYS A 18 3.63 13.05 -24.01
CA CYS A 18 4.62 12.38 -23.18
C CYS A 18 4.60 12.81 -21.72
N VAL A 19 3.98 13.95 -21.38
CA VAL A 19 3.91 14.44 -20.00
C VAL A 19 2.87 13.63 -19.22
N PRO A 20 3.30 12.87 -18.20
CA PRO A 20 2.41 12.01 -17.43
C PRO A 20 1.35 12.84 -16.70
N SER A 21 0.12 12.34 -16.65
CA SER A 21 -0.99 13.00 -15.95
C SER A 21 -0.91 12.87 -14.43
N SER A 22 -0.17 11.87 -13.93
CA SER A 22 0.04 11.64 -12.50
C SER A 22 1.41 11.02 -12.24
N PHE A 23 1.91 11.23 -11.02
CA PHE A 23 3.10 10.60 -10.47
C PHE A 23 2.91 10.45 -8.96
N ASP A 24 3.66 9.54 -8.34
CA ASP A 24 3.61 9.31 -6.91
C ASP A 24 4.77 10.04 -6.23
N ILE A 25 4.50 10.78 -5.16
CA ILE A 25 5.56 11.35 -4.30
C ILE A 25 5.63 10.51 -3.02
N ILE A 26 6.81 9.94 -2.77
CA ILE A 26 7.10 9.14 -1.58
C ILE A 26 8.21 9.85 -0.81
N GLY A 27 7.88 10.32 0.39
CA GLY A 27 8.81 11.04 1.26
C GLY A 27 8.09 12.10 2.09
N SER A 28 8.79 13.17 2.42
CA SER A 28 8.25 14.29 3.18
C SER A 28 8.80 15.64 2.69
N ARG A 29 8.53 16.72 3.43
CA ARG A 29 9.10 18.05 3.15
C ARG A 29 10.63 18.06 3.25
N ASP A 30 11.20 17.15 4.05
CA ASP A 30 12.65 17.07 4.29
C ASP A 30 13.39 16.34 3.15
N GLY A 31 12.64 15.70 2.24
CA GLY A 31 13.19 14.93 1.13
C GLY A 31 12.18 13.89 0.64
N ALA A 32 12.01 13.82 -0.68
CA ALA A 32 11.12 12.88 -1.32
C ALA A 32 11.67 12.34 -2.64
N ILE A 33 11.13 11.20 -3.04
CA ILE A 33 11.30 10.60 -4.35
C ILE A 33 9.98 10.71 -5.11
N ALA A 34 10.05 11.16 -6.36
CA ALA A 34 8.92 11.05 -7.28
C ALA A 34 9.07 9.80 -8.15
N VAL A 35 7.99 9.03 -8.29
CA VAL A 35 7.92 7.85 -9.16
C VAL A 35 6.91 8.14 -10.27
N VAL A 36 7.35 7.99 -11.51
CA VAL A 36 6.56 8.32 -12.69
C VAL A 36 6.53 7.18 -13.69
N GLU A 37 5.46 7.13 -14.48
CA GLU A 37 5.35 6.23 -15.63
C GLU A 37 5.59 7.02 -16.90
N ILE A 38 6.55 6.58 -17.70
CA ILE A 38 6.90 7.23 -18.96
C ILE A 38 6.18 6.47 -20.07
N PRO A 39 5.35 7.13 -20.89
CA PRO A 39 4.68 6.45 -21.99
C PRO A 39 5.69 5.84 -22.98
N PRO A 40 5.37 4.69 -23.60
CA PRO A 40 6.21 4.13 -24.66
C PRO A 40 6.45 5.14 -25.79
N GLY A 41 7.69 5.26 -26.27
CA GLY A 41 8.08 6.20 -27.32
C GLY A 41 8.41 7.61 -26.83
N CYS A 42 8.36 7.84 -25.51
CA CYS A 42 8.67 9.12 -24.88
C CYS A 42 10.00 9.11 -24.11
N GLU A 43 10.86 8.13 -24.34
CA GLU A 43 12.08 7.90 -23.57
C GLU A 43 13.05 9.09 -23.65
N ARG A 44 13.13 9.76 -24.81
CA ARG A 44 13.96 10.96 -25.00
C ARG A 44 13.58 12.14 -24.10
N PHE A 45 12.37 12.14 -23.52
CA PHE A 45 11.87 13.23 -22.68
C PHE A 45 11.98 12.94 -21.17
N LYS A 46 12.49 11.76 -20.77
CA LYS A 46 12.61 11.33 -19.37
C LYS A 46 13.26 12.39 -18.48
N GLU A 47 14.42 12.90 -18.90
CA GLU A 47 15.20 13.85 -18.11
C GLU A 47 14.46 15.18 -17.95
N VAL A 48 13.86 15.70 -19.02
CA VAL A 48 13.09 16.96 -19.00
C VAL A 48 11.85 16.83 -18.12
N ILE A 49 11.13 15.71 -18.21
CA ILE A 49 9.99 15.39 -17.33
C ILE A 49 10.46 15.33 -15.86
N GLY A 50 11.57 14.64 -15.58
CA GLY A 50 12.13 14.54 -14.24
C GLY A 50 12.51 15.89 -13.65
N LYS A 51 13.27 16.70 -14.41
CA LYS A 51 13.63 18.08 -14.02
C LYS A 51 12.39 18.95 -13.80
N GLY A 52 11.38 18.84 -14.66
CA GLY A 52 10.10 19.54 -14.51
C GLY A 52 9.38 19.20 -13.20
N ILE A 53 9.34 17.91 -12.82
CA ILE A 53 8.74 17.48 -11.55
C ILE A 53 9.48 18.10 -10.36
N MET A 54 10.82 18.11 -10.37
CA MET A 54 11.63 18.70 -9.29
C MET A 54 11.47 20.22 -9.19
N ARG A 55 11.24 20.93 -10.31
CA ARG A 55 10.95 22.37 -10.30
C ARG A 55 9.63 22.68 -9.59
N ILE A 56 8.61 21.85 -9.80
CA ILE A 56 7.29 22.01 -9.16
C ILE A 56 7.34 21.57 -7.70
N HIS A 57 8.03 20.47 -7.41
CA HIS A 57 8.12 19.87 -6.09
C HIS A 57 9.54 19.99 -5.55
N ARG A 58 9.84 21.14 -4.93
CA ARG A 58 11.19 21.50 -4.45
C ARG A 58 11.76 20.55 -3.39
N ASN A 59 10.93 19.77 -2.73
CA ASN A 59 11.35 18.74 -1.77
C ASN A 59 11.70 17.40 -2.42
N VAL A 60 11.44 17.22 -3.72
CA VAL A 60 11.82 16.01 -4.46
C VAL A 60 13.31 16.07 -4.78
N ARG A 61 14.06 15.09 -4.27
CA ARG A 61 15.51 14.96 -4.45
C ARG A 61 15.88 14.02 -5.59
N ALA A 62 15.00 13.09 -5.93
CA ALA A 62 15.19 12.15 -7.03
C ALA A 62 13.87 11.82 -7.73
N VAL A 63 13.94 11.60 -9.04
CA VAL A 63 12.81 11.15 -9.85
C VAL A 63 13.17 9.85 -10.53
N TYR A 64 12.30 8.84 -10.39
CA TYR A 64 12.47 7.53 -10.98
C TYR A 64 11.34 7.20 -11.96
N ALA A 65 11.69 6.72 -13.15
CA ALA A 65 10.76 6.07 -14.06
C ALA A 65 10.56 4.60 -13.67
N LYS A 66 9.32 4.11 -13.75
CA LYS A 66 9.01 2.67 -13.65
C LYS A 66 9.62 1.95 -14.86
N ALA A 67 10.56 1.03 -14.63
CA ALA A 67 11.22 0.27 -15.71
C ALA A 67 10.64 -1.14 -15.90
N SER A 68 9.80 -1.63 -14.98
CA SER A 68 9.16 -2.93 -15.12
C SER A 68 7.79 -3.00 -14.42
N VAL A 69 7.00 -4.00 -14.80
CA VAL A 69 5.90 -4.50 -13.97
C VAL A 69 6.45 -5.07 -12.64
N ARG A 70 5.58 -5.22 -11.64
CA ARG A 70 5.96 -5.88 -10.38
C ARG A 70 6.11 -7.38 -10.59
N LYS A 71 7.21 -7.94 -10.09
CA LYS A 71 7.56 -9.36 -10.22
C LYS A 71 7.78 -10.01 -8.85
N GLY A 72 7.71 -11.33 -8.82
CA GLY A 72 7.99 -12.15 -7.65
C GLY A 72 6.97 -12.02 -6.51
N VAL A 73 7.21 -12.82 -5.46
CA VAL A 73 6.38 -12.88 -4.25
C VAL A 73 6.35 -11.54 -3.51
N TYR A 74 7.47 -10.80 -3.51
CA TYR A 74 7.61 -9.52 -2.83
C TYR A 74 7.10 -8.32 -3.63
N ARG A 75 6.63 -8.55 -4.88
CA ARG A 75 5.98 -7.52 -5.72
C ARG A 75 6.86 -6.28 -5.96
N VAL A 76 8.17 -6.47 -6.05
CA VAL A 76 9.15 -5.40 -6.32
C VAL A 76 9.22 -5.13 -7.82
N ARG A 77 9.68 -3.95 -8.23
CA ARG A 77 9.90 -3.58 -9.64
C ARG A 77 11.21 -2.83 -9.81
N SER A 78 11.72 -2.81 -11.03
CA SER A 78 12.90 -2.03 -11.39
C SER A 78 12.53 -0.56 -11.65
N TYR A 79 13.46 0.32 -11.34
CA TYR A 79 13.35 1.75 -11.50
C TYR A 79 14.59 2.30 -12.21
N GLU A 80 14.39 3.32 -13.03
CA GLU A 80 15.45 4.08 -13.69
C GLU A 80 15.47 5.49 -13.10
N LEU A 81 16.63 5.92 -12.58
CA LEU A 81 16.79 7.31 -12.13
C LEU A 81 16.83 8.21 -13.35
N ILE A 82 15.87 9.14 -13.47
CA ILE A 82 15.75 10.04 -14.62
C ILE A 82 16.14 11.49 -14.28
N ALA A 83 16.17 11.86 -13.00
CA ALA A 83 16.65 13.17 -12.54
C ALA A 83 16.99 13.14 -11.04
N GLY A 84 17.92 14.01 -10.63
CA GLY A 84 18.28 14.23 -9.23
C GLY A 84 19.32 13.26 -8.68
N GLU A 85 19.29 13.06 -7.37
CA GLU A 85 20.29 12.30 -6.63
C GLU A 85 20.07 10.78 -6.73
N ARG A 86 21.15 10.00 -6.59
CA ARG A 86 21.08 8.53 -6.55
C ARG A 86 20.67 8.04 -5.16
N ILE A 87 19.41 8.28 -4.79
CA ILE A 87 18.82 7.86 -3.50
C ILE A 87 17.55 7.04 -3.72
N SER A 88 17.39 5.93 -2.99
CA SER A 88 16.21 5.07 -3.06
C SER A 88 15.45 4.95 -1.73
N GLU A 89 16.12 5.28 -0.62
CA GLU A 89 15.57 5.21 0.73
C GLU A 89 15.11 6.60 1.21
N VAL A 90 13.91 6.67 1.77
CA VAL A 90 13.29 7.91 2.25
C VAL A 90 12.44 7.66 3.50
N ILE A 91 12.18 8.73 4.25
CA ILE A 91 11.13 8.75 5.28
C ILE A 91 9.88 9.39 4.69
N HIS A 92 8.86 8.58 4.47
CA HIS A 92 7.53 9.03 4.10
C HIS A 92 6.71 9.43 5.32
N LYS A 93 6.02 10.57 5.24
CA LYS A 93 5.07 11.02 6.27
C LYS A 93 3.65 10.96 5.71
N GLU A 94 2.78 10.20 6.34
CA GLU A 94 1.33 10.20 6.05
C GLU A 94 0.56 9.97 7.35
N GLY A 95 -0.70 10.41 7.45
CA GLY A 95 -1.59 10.01 8.53
C GLY A 95 -1.08 10.24 9.96
N GLY A 96 -0.11 11.14 10.17
CA GLY A 96 0.53 11.37 11.47
C GLY A 96 1.57 10.33 11.89
N ILE A 97 2.04 9.49 10.95
CA ILE A 97 3.11 8.51 11.13
C ILE A 97 4.32 8.81 10.22
N ARG A 98 5.46 8.22 10.55
CA ARG A 98 6.70 8.25 9.76
C ARG A 98 7.08 6.85 9.31
N MET A 99 7.42 6.65 8.05
CA MET A 99 7.79 5.34 7.50
C MET A 99 9.05 5.46 6.67
N LYS A 100 10.13 4.87 7.17
CA LYS A 100 11.33 4.63 6.39
C LYS A 100 11.10 3.44 5.46
N LEU A 101 11.51 3.58 4.20
CA LEU A 101 11.42 2.54 3.19
C LEU A 101 12.36 2.83 2.02
N ASP A 102 12.80 1.77 1.34
CA ASP A 102 13.51 1.85 0.06
C ASP A 102 12.60 1.40 -1.08
N ILE A 103 12.29 2.31 -2.00
CA ILE A 103 11.33 2.07 -3.10
C ILE A 103 11.75 0.93 -4.03
N THR A 104 13.04 0.58 -4.07
CA THR A 104 13.60 -0.48 -4.90
C THR A 104 13.58 -1.85 -4.25
N LYS A 105 13.30 -1.93 -2.93
CA LYS A 105 13.35 -3.18 -2.15
C LYS A 105 12.00 -3.63 -1.61
N VAL A 106 11.03 -2.71 -1.49
CA VAL A 106 9.72 -2.98 -0.90
C VAL A 106 8.58 -2.42 -1.74
N TYR A 107 7.40 -3.01 -1.60
CA TYR A 107 6.17 -2.41 -2.12
C TYR A 107 5.67 -1.32 -1.16
N PHE A 108 5.38 -0.14 -1.70
CA PHE A 108 4.63 0.91 -1.02
C PHE A 108 3.78 1.70 -2.03
N SER A 109 2.62 2.21 -1.57
CA SER A 109 1.75 3.10 -2.36
C SER A 109 1.21 4.23 -1.48
N PRO A 110 1.54 5.51 -1.79
CA PRO A 110 0.98 6.66 -1.08
C PRO A 110 -0.51 6.87 -1.42
N ARG A 111 -1.00 6.31 -2.53
CA ARG A 111 -2.41 6.46 -2.97
C ARG A 111 -3.42 5.82 -2.02
N GLU A 112 -2.98 4.84 -1.23
CA GLU A 112 -3.81 4.09 -0.30
C GLU A 112 -3.94 4.77 1.09
N ALA A 113 -3.37 5.97 1.27
CA ALA A 113 -3.34 6.67 2.56
C ALA A 113 -4.75 6.94 3.14
N THR A 114 -5.68 7.38 2.30
CA THR A 114 -7.07 7.67 2.71
C THR A 114 -7.79 6.42 3.16
N GLU A 115 -7.54 5.29 2.49
CA GLU A 115 -8.12 4.00 2.84
C GLU A 115 -7.56 3.47 4.17
N ARG A 116 -6.25 3.64 4.43
CA ARG A 116 -5.65 3.30 5.72
C ARG A 116 -6.28 4.07 6.88
N ILE A 117 -6.47 5.38 6.71
CA ILE A 117 -7.14 6.22 7.71
C ILE A 117 -8.59 5.77 7.91
N ARG A 118 -9.30 5.42 6.82
CA ARG A 118 -10.68 4.93 6.90
C ARG A 118 -10.78 3.67 7.74
N ILE A 119 -9.92 2.68 7.49
CA ILE A 119 -9.89 1.44 8.27
C ILE A 119 -9.56 1.74 9.73
N ALA A 120 -8.55 2.56 9.99
CA ALA A 120 -8.17 2.91 11.36
C ALA A 120 -9.30 3.58 12.16
N LYS A 121 -10.11 4.43 11.52
CA LYS A 121 -11.30 5.04 12.13
C LYS A 121 -12.42 4.03 12.44
N GLN A 122 -12.41 2.85 11.84
CA GLN A 122 -13.40 1.79 12.10
C GLN A 122 -12.98 0.85 13.23
N VAL A 123 -11.71 0.89 13.65
CA VAL A 123 -11.18 0.06 14.76
C VAL A 123 -11.70 0.60 16.09
N ARG A 124 -12.32 -0.26 16.88
CA ARG A 124 -12.83 0.07 18.21
C ARG A 124 -11.74 -0.10 19.29
N PRO A 125 -11.89 0.55 20.45
CA PRO A 125 -11.06 0.26 21.63
C PRO A 125 -11.04 -1.23 21.94
N GLU A 126 -9.93 -1.70 22.48
CA GLU A 126 -9.66 -3.07 22.90
C GLU A 126 -9.66 -4.15 21.78
N GLU A 127 -9.83 -3.77 20.51
CA GLU A 127 -9.72 -4.71 19.39
C GLU A 127 -8.29 -5.28 19.26
N THR A 128 -8.21 -6.57 18.96
CA THR A 128 -7.03 -7.21 18.39
C THR A 128 -7.18 -7.26 16.88
N VAL A 129 -6.31 -6.56 16.16
CA VAL A 129 -6.38 -6.42 14.70
C VAL A 129 -5.23 -7.19 14.04
N MET A 130 -5.54 -8.06 13.10
CA MET A 130 -4.56 -8.70 12.22
C MET A 130 -4.44 -7.91 10.91
N VAL A 131 -3.21 -7.58 10.53
CA VAL A 131 -2.87 -7.03 9.22
C VAL A 131 -2.04 -8.07 8.48
N MET A 132 -2.64 -8.68 7.47
CA MET A 132 -1.93 -9.60 6.56
C MET A 132 -1.17 -8.80 5.51
N PHE A 133 -0.04 -9.31 5.00
CA PHE A 133 0.76 -8.65 3.94
C PHE A 133 1.17 -7.22 4.32
N ALA A 134 1.72 -7.07 5.51
CA ALA A 134 1.85 -5.78 6.18
C ALA A 134 2.84 -4.81 5.53
N GLY A 135 3.71 -5.25 4.61
CA GLY A 135 4.75 -4.43 3.99
C GLY A 135 5.63 -3.75 5.04
N VAL A 136 5.87 -2.45 4.86
CA VAL A 136 6.59 -1.62 5.86
C VAL A 136 5.74 -1.19 7.06
N GLY A 137 4.56 -1.81 7.23
CA GLY A 137 3.61 -1.59 8.31
C GLY A 137 2.61 -0.44 8.19
N PRO A 138 2.26 0.12 7.00
CA PRO A 138 1.49 1.36 6.95
C PRO A 138 0.09 1.22 7.58
N TYR A 139 -0.62 0.11 7.36
CA TYR A 139 -1.91 -0.15 8.03
C TYR A 139 -1.75 -0.27 9.55
N ALA A 140 -0.77 -1.05 10.02
CA ALA A 140 -0.58 -1.27 11.45
C ALA A 140 -0.22 0.02 12.19
N LEU A 141 0.67 0.84 11.61
CA LEU A 141 1.07 2.13 12.14
C LEU A 141 -0.09 3.13 12.17
N VAL A 142 -0.86 3.24 11.08
CA VAL A 142 -2.03 4.14 11.02
C VAL A 142 -3.11 3.71 12.02
N ILE A 143 -3.37 2.40 12.16
CA ILE A 143 -4.31 1.88 13.17
C ILE A 143 -3.85 2.26 14.58
N ALA A 144 -2.60 1.97 14.95
CA ALA A 144 -2.07 2.30 16.28
C ALA A 144 -2.05 3.81 16.57
N LYS A 145 -1.87 4.63 15.53
CA LYS A 145 -1.89 6.10 15.63
C LYS A 145 -3.29 6.68 15.86
N HIS A 146 -4.30 6.17 15.15
CA HIS A 146 -5.66 6.73 15.16
C HIS A 146 -6.61 6.04 16.13
N GLN A 147 -6.28 4.84 16.60
CA GLN A 147 -6.97 4.17 17.70
C GLN A 147 -5.99 3.87 18.84
N PRO A 148 -5.73 4.84 19.74
CA PRO A 148 -4.75 4.66 20.80
C PRO A 148 -5.17 3.60 21.83
N ARG A 149 -6.44 3.21 21.90
CA ARG A 149 -6.91 2.12 22.76
C ARG A 149 -7.01 0.77 22.04
N VAL A 150 -6.42 0.62 20.85
CA VAL A 150 -6.33 -0.71 20.23
C VAL A 150 -5.50 -1.61 21.15
N ARG A 151 -6.01 -2.81 21.45
CA ARG A 151 -5.32 -3.74 22.37
C ARG A 151 -4.01 -4.20 21.76
N LYS A 152 -4.07 -4.65 20.51
CA LYS A 152 -2.91 -5.19 19.78
C LYS A 152 -3.14 -5.14 18.28
N VAL A 153 -2.09 -4.87 17.52
CA VAL A 153 -2.07 -5.02 16.06
C VAL A 153 -1.00 -6.04 15.69
N VAL A 154 -1.40 -7.17 15.14
CA VAL A 154 -0.50 -8.21 14.63
C VAL A 154 -0.27 -7.96 13.15
N ALA A 155 0.99 -7.87 12.72
CA ALA A 155 1.34 -7.50 11.36
C ALA A 155 2.28 -8.55 10.75
N ILE A 156 1.80 -9.31 9.76
CA ILE A 156 2.56 -10.40 9.13
C ILE A 156 3.08 -9.94 7.76
N GLU A 157 4.39 -10.06 7.54
CA GLU A 157 5.05 -9.73 6.27
C GLU A 157 6.05 -10.83 5.86
N ILE A 158 6.04 -11.20 4.58
CA ILE A 158 6.88 -12.27 4.04
C ILE A 158 8.22 -11.76 3.49
N ASN A 159 8.30 -10.50 3.04
CA ASN A 159 9.54 -9.88 2.60
C ASN A 159 10.39 -9.48 3.83
N PRO A 160 11.56 -10.10 4.05
CA PRO A 160 12.40 -9.80 5.21
C PRO A 160 12.88 -8.34 5.23
N THR A 161 13.08 -7.73 4.06
CA THR A 161 13.46 -6.31 3.98
C THR A 161 12.31 -5.41 4.41
N ALA A 162 11.09 -5.69 3.95
CA ALA A 162 9.91 -4.92 4.36
C ALA A 162 9.61 -5.10 5.85
N TYR A 163 9.78 -6.33 6.38
CA TYR A 163 9.71 -6.61 7.80
C TYR A 163 10.72 -5.78 8.61
N ASN A 164 11.99 -5.72 8.18
CA ASN A 164 13.00 -4.92 8.88
C ASN A 164 12.64 -3.42 8.92
N TYR A 165 12.13 -2.87 7.81
CA TYR A 165 11.57 -1.52 7.79
C TYR A 165 10.36 -1.38 8.71
N MET A 166 9.45 -2.36 8.75
CA MET A 166 8.31 -2.35 9.65
C MET A 166 8.75 -2.29 11.12
N VAL A 167 9.72 -3.11 11.53
CA VAL A 167 10.29 -3.08 12.89
C VAL A 167 10.90 -1.72 13.21
N GLU A 168 11.66 -1.14 12.28
CA GLU A 168 12.22 0.20 12.44
C GLU A 168 11.13 1.28 12.52
N ASN A 169 10.10 1.18 11.69
CA ASN A 169 8.98 2.13 11.69
C ASN A 169 8.16 2.04 12.98
N ILE A 170 7.94 0.83 13.52
CA ILE A 170 7.31 0.64 14.83
C ILE A 170 8.12 1.36 15.91
N ARG A 171 9.46 1.28 15.86
CA ARG A 171 10.36 1.97 16.79
C ARG A 171 10.26 3.49 16.65
N ILE A 172 10.39 4.02 15.43
CA ILE A 172 10.38 5.47 15.15
C ILE A 172 9.07 6.13 15.58
N ASN A 173 7.94 5.40 15.53
CA ASN A 173 6.63 5.91 15.94
C ASN A 173 6.25 5.58 17.39
N GLY A 174 7.10 4.87 18.15
CA GLY A 174 6.84 4.54 19.55
C GLY A 174 5.74 3.51 19.78
N PHE A 175 5.49 2.60 18.83
CA PHE A 175 4.39 1.63 18.88
C PHE A 175 4.80 0.21 19.28
N LYS A 176 6.00 0.03 19.87
CA LYS A 176 6.53 -1.29 20.27
C LYS A 176 5.57 -2.11 21.14
N ASN A 177 4.80 -1.44 22.01
CA ASN A 177 3.88 -2.11 22.93
C ASN A 177 2.49 -2.40 22.32
N LYS A 178 2.22 -1.93 21.10
CA LYS A 178 0.92 -2.09 20.42
C LYS A 178 1.00 -2.98 19.20
N ILE A 179 2.11 -2.93 18.47
CA ILE A 179 2.27 -3.65 17.21
C ILE A 179 3.21 -4.83 17.41
N VAL A 180 2.75 -6.02 17.03
CA VAL A 180 3.55 -7.26 17.00
C VAL A 180 3.92 -7.55 15.54
N PRO A 181 5.15 -7.24 15.12
CA PRO A 181 5.62 -7.56 13.78
C PRO A 181 6.04 -9.02 13.69
N ILE A 182 5.59 -9.72 12.65
CA ILE A 182 5.91 -11.13 12.40
C ILE A 182 6.47 -11.29 10.99
N LEU A 183 7.65 -11.90 10.89
CA LEU A 183 8.25 -12.31 9.63
C LEU A 183 7.74 -13.70 9.24
N GLY A 184 7.15 -13.83 8.05
CA GLY A 184 6.78 -15.12 7.48
C GLY A 184 5.57 -15.08 6.57
N ASP A 185 5.20 -16.25 6.05
CA ASP A 185 3.97 -16.42 5.26
C ASP A 185 2.74 -16.40 6.17
N VAL A 186 1.70 -15.70 5.74
CA VAL A 186 0.38 -15.66 6.40
C VAL A 186 -0.19 -17.08 6.57
N ARG A 187 0.03 -18.00 5.63
CA ARG A 187 -0.42 -19.40 5.72
C ARG A 187 0.06 -20.11 6.97
N ASP A 188 1.26 -19.77 7.43
CA ASP A 188 1.89 -20.42 8.57
C ASP A 188 1.75 -19.61 9.84
N LYS A 189 2.05 -18.31 9.76
CA LYS A 189 2.09 -17.42 10.92
C LYS A 189 0.72 -17.04 11.45
N ALA A 190 -0.33 -17.09 10.62
CA ALA A 190 -1.69 -16.81 11.08
C ALA A 190 -2.23 -17.89 12.03
N LYS A 191 -1.71 -19.12 11.97
CA LYS A 191 -2.16 -20.25 12.80
C LYS A 191 -2.01 -19.96 14.30
N GLU A 192 -0.96 -19.22 14.67
CA GLU A 192 -0.68 -18.80 16.05
C GLU A 192 -1.73 -17.82 16.61
N TRP A 193 -2.63 -17.31 15.76
CA TRP A 193 -3.63 -16.28 16.10
C TRP A 193 -5.06 -16.71 15.78
N TYR A 194 -5.31 -18.01 15.58
CA TYR A 194 -6.66 -18.52 15.38
C TYR A 194 -7.56 -18.25 16.58
N GLY A 195 -8.79 -17.79 16.32
CA GLY A 195 -9.75 -17.39 17.36
C GLY A 195 -9.39 -16.12 18.14
N CYS A 196 -8.32 -15.39 17.78
CA CYS A 196 -7.79 -14.31 18.62
C CYS A 196 -8.17 -12.89 18.17
N CYS A 197 -8.55 -12.70 16.90
CA CYS A 197 -8.68 -11.38 16.29
C CYS A 197 -10.13 -10.90 16.23
N ASP A 198 -10.36 -9.62 16.51
CA ASP A 198 -11.65 -8.96 16.29
C ASP A 198 -11.78 -8.49 14.83
N ARG A 199 -10.65 -8.24 14.17
CA ARG A 199 -10.59 -7.71 12.81
C ARG A 199 -9.39 -8.23 12.03
N VAL A 200 -9.59 -8.52 10.75
CA VAL A 200 -8.52 -8.88 9.80
C VAL A 200 -8.54 -7.90 8.63
N VAL A 201 -7.39 -7.33 8.29
CA VAL A 201 -7.17 -6.46 7.12
C VAL A 201 -6.28 -7.20 6.11
N MET A 202 -6.74 -7.33 4.86
CA MET A 202 -6.07 -8.12 3.81
C MET A 202 -5.69 -7.26 2.59
N PRO A 203 -4.73 -6.32 2.70
CA PRO A 203 -4.33 -5.38 1.63
C PRO A 203 -3.52 -6.04 0.49
N LEU A 204 -4.01 -7.13 -0.09
CA LEU A 204 -3.43 -7.81 -1.25
C LEU A 204 -4.48 -8.04 -2.36
N PRO A 205 -4.85 -7.00 -3.14
CA PRO A 205 -5.96 -7.09 -4.09
C PRO A 205 -5.89 -8.22 -5.14
N LYS A 206 -4.68 -8.65 -5.52
CA LYS A 206 -4.49 -9.71 -6.54
C LYS A 206 -4.58 -11.13 -6.01
N GLY A 207 -4.59 -11.33 -4.70
CA GLY A 207 -4.34 -12.64 -4.11
C GLY A 207 -4.85 -12.86 -2.70
N ALA A 208 -5.46 -11.85 -2.06
CA ALA A 208 -6.00 -11.97 -0.70
C ALA A 208 -7.01 -13.12 -0.59
N TYR A 209 -7.76 -13.44 -1.66
CA TYR A 209 -8.75 -14.52 -1.65
C TYR A 209 -8.14 -15.89 -1.32
N LEU A 210 -6.84 -16.10 -1.64
CA LEU A 210 -6.11 -17.33 -1.33
C LEU A 210 -5.84 -17.51 0.18
N TYR A 211 -6.12 -16.50 1.00
CA TYR A 211 -5.87 -16.47 2.43
C TYR A 211 -7.15 -16.23 3.25
N LEU A 212 -8.33 -16.30 2.61
CA LEU A 212 -9.61 -16.10 3.29
C LEU A 212 -9.85 -17.13 4.40
N SER A 213 -9.44 -18.39 4.20
CA SER A 213 -9.52 -19.40 5.26
C SER A 213 -8.72 -19.00 6.50
N GLN A 214 -7.50 -18.50 6.34
CA GLN A 214 -6.68 -18.00 7.44
C GLN A 214 -7.35 -16.80 8.11
N ALA A 215 -7.90 -15.87 7.32
CA ALA A 215 -8.59 -14.69 7.84
C ALA A 215 -9.80 -15.10 8.69
N PHE A 216 -10.67 -15.98 8.19
CA PHE A 216 -11.82 -16.48 8.95
C PHE A 216 -11.40 -17.23 10.22
N ARG A 217 -10.37 -18.08 10.16
CA ARG A 217 -9.87 -18.81 11.33
C ARG A 217 -9.22 -17.91 12.38
N CYS A 218 -8.62 -16.79 11.98
CA CYS A 218 -8.08 -15.80 12.91
C CYS A 218 -9.16 -15.08 13.73
N LEU A 219 -10.38 -14.98 13.22
CA LEU A 219 -11.43 -14.24 13.91
C LEU A 219 -11.94 -14.97 15.15
N LYS A 220 -12.32 -14.22 16.18
CA LYS A 220 -13.23 -14.68 17.24
C LYS A 220 -14.60 -15.06 16.66
N ASP A 221 -15.55 -15.46 17.50
CA ASP A 221 -16.91 -15.84 17.09
C ASP A 221 -17.58 -14.77 16.20
N ARG A 222 -17.35 -13.49 16.54
CA ARG A 222 -17.73 -12.34 15.73
C ARG A 222 -16.50 -11.51 15.40
N GLY A 223 -16.40 -11.08 14.14
CA GLY A 223 -15.31 -10.22 13.72
C GLY A 223 -15.51 -9.64 12.33
N ILE A 224 -14.58 -8.78 11.92
CA ILE A 224 -14.68 -8.02 10.66
C ILE A 224 -13.51 -8.37 9.74
N VAL A 225 -13.78 -8.68 8.48
CA VAL A 225 -12.77 -8.82 7.43
C VAL A 225 -12.82 -7.60 6.50
N HIS A 226 -11.67 -6.97 6.28
CA HIS A 226 -11.48 -6.02 5.19
C HIS A 226 -10.77 -6.73 4.04
N PHE A 227 -11.57 -7.14 3.06
CA PHE A 227 -11.13 -7.87 1.88
C PHE A 227 -10.98 -6.91 0.69
N TYR A 228 -9.78 -6.90 0.11
CA TYR A 228 -9.50 -6.15 -1.11
C TYR A 228 -9.36 -7.12 -2.27
N HIS A 229 -10.02 -6.81 -3.38
CA HIS A 229 -10.04 -7.63 -4.59
C HIS A 229 -10.03 -6.74 -5.82
N TRP A 230 -9.46 -7.23 -6.92
CA TRP A 230 -9.65 -6.61 -8.22
C TRP A 230 -10.93 -7.08 -8.86
N ALA A 231 -11.62 -6.15 -9.51
CA ALA A 231 -12.86 -6.42 -10.19
C ALA A 231 -12.91 -5.62 -11.50
N LEU A 232 -13.71 -6.08 -12.44
CA LEU A 232 -13.96 -5.32 -13.67
C LEU A 232 -14.93 -4.19 -13.37
N GLU A 233 -14.80 -3.04 -14.03
CA GLU A 233 -15.73 -1.92 -13.81
C GLU A 233 -17.19 -2.26 -14.13
N SER A 234 -17.43 -3.23 -15.03
CA SER A 234 -18.76 -3.75 -15.35
C SER A 234 -19.38 -4.61 -14.25
N ASP A 235 -18.56 -5.17 -13.36
CA ASP A 235 -19.00 -6.02 -12.25
C ASP A 235 -17.99 -5.95 -11.11
N LEU A 236 -18.22 -4.99 -10.22
CA LEU A 236 -17.28 -4.63 -9.16
C LEU A 236 -17.28 -5.62 -7.99
N PHE A 237 -18.38 -6.35 -7.76
CA PHE A 237 -18.60 -6.98 -6.46
C PHE A 237 -18.96 -8.46 -6.51
N THR A 238 -19.56 -8.97 -7.61
CA THR A 238 -20.12 -10.33 -7.64
C THR A 238 -19.06 -11.38 -7.34
N ASN A 239 -17.92 -11.36 -8.03
CA ASN A 239 -16.85 -12.32 -7.79
C ASN A 239 -16.28 -12.23 -6.36
N SER A 240 -16.09 -11.01 -5.85
CA SER A 240 -15.59 -10.80 -4.49
C SER A 240 -16.54 -11.34 -3.42
N TYR A 241 -17.85 -11.20 -3.65
CA TYR A 241 -18.90 -11.73 -2.78
C TYR A 241 -18.91 -13.26 -2.80
N LEU A 242 -18.91 -13.89 -3.98
CA LEU A 242 -18.91 -15.34 -4.13
C LEU A 242 -17.69 -16.00 -3.46
N LEU A 243 -16.51 -15.36 -3.56
CA LEU A 243 -15.32 -15.81 -2.86
C LEU A 243 -15.52 -15.73 -1.33
N LEU A 244 -16.00 -14.60 -0.81
CA LEU A 244 -16.26 -14.45 0.61
C LEU A 244 -17.27 -15.48 1.13
N GLU A 245 -18.38 -15.67 0.44
CA GLU A 245 -19.44 -16.60 0.81
C GLU A 245 -18.95 -18.05 0.82
N ARG A 246 -18.28 -18.48 -0.27
CA ARG A 246 -17.68 -19.82 -0.36
C ARG A 246 -16.72 -20.08 0.79
N PHE A 247 -15.79 -19.17 1.06
CA PHE A 247 -14.78 -19.38 2.10
C PHE A 247 -15.36 -19.26 3.51
N ALA A 248 -16.46 -18.51 3.69
CA ALA A 248 -17.18 -18.49 4.96
C ALA A 248 -17.82 -19.86 5.25
N ILE A 249 -18.54 -20.44 4.28
CA ILE A 249 -19.15 -21.77 4.39
C ILE A 249 -18.11 -22.84 4.69
N LEU A 250 -16.98 -22.84 3.97
CA LEU A 250 -15.87 -23.78 4.19
C LEU A 250 -15.22 -23.68 5.59
N ASN A 251 -15.44 -22.58 6.30
CA ASN A 251 -14.96 -22.38 7.66
C ASN A 251 -16.11 -22.33 8.68
N SER A 252 -17.29 -22.87 8.32
CA SER A 252 -18.47 -22.95 9.18
C SER A 252 -18.91 -21.59 9.74
N ARG A 253 -18.81 -20.54 8.92
CA ARG A 253 -19.22 -19.17 9.25
C ARG A 253 -20.28 -18.66 8.30
N SER A 254 -21.09 -17.72 8.80
CA SER A 254 -21.94 -16.86 7.99
C SER A 254 -21.32 -15.47 7.87
N ILE A 255 -21.63 -14.77 6.78
CA ILE A 255 -21.17 -13.40 6.54
C ILE A 255 -22.35 -12.45 6.36
N LYS A 256 -22.14 -11.20 6.76
CA LYS A 256 -23.00 -10.06 6.43
C LYS A 256 -22.13 -8.97 5.82
N ILE A 257 -22.50 -8.50 4.64
CA ILE A 257 -21.80 -7.39 4.01
C ILE A 257 -22.15 -6.10 4.76
N LEU A 258 -21.14 -5.48 5.36
CA LEU A 258 -21.30 -4.19 6.06
C LEU A 258 -21.12 -3.00 5.12
N ASN A 259 -20.27 -3.13 4.09
CA ASN A 259 -19.98 -2.09 3.12
C ASN A 259 -19.29 -2.69 1.89
N MET A 260 -19.55 -2.14 0.70
CA MET A 260 -18.83 -2.41 -0.55
C MET A 260 -18.45 -1.09 -1.20
N ARG A 261 -17.22 -0.98 -1.71
CA ARG A 261 -16.74 0.25 -2.34
C ARG A 261 -15.61 0.02 -3.33
N LYS A 262 -15.51 0.93 -4.30
CA LYS A 262 -14.30 1.14 -5.09
C LYS A 262 -13.28 1.94 -4.26
N VAL A 263 -12.04 1.45 -4.19
CA VAL A 263 -10.95 2.08 -3.41
C VAL A 263 -10.10 2.98 -4.30
N LEU A 264 -9.49 2.39 -5.33
CA LEU A 264 -8.69 3.09 -6.33
C LEU A 264 -8.90 2.41 -7.69
N PRO A 265 -8.91 3.16 -8.80
CA PRO A 265 -8.74 2.56 -10.13
C PRO A 265 -7.33 1.97 -10.21
N TYR A 266 -7.21 0.72 -10.64
CA TYR A 266 -5.94 0.04 -10.81
C TYR A 266 -5.42 0.17 -12.25
N ALA A 267 -6.29 -0.03 -13.23
CA ALA A 267 -6.02 0.10 -14.66
C ALA A 267 -7.32 0.47 -15.40
N PRO A 268 -7.28 0.83 -16.70
CA PRO A 268 -8.52 1.01 -17.45
C PRO A 268 -9.43 -0.21 -17.29
N LYS A 269 -10.68 0.00 -16.83
CA LYS A 269 -11.70 -1.03 -16.57
C LYS A 269 -11.43 -1.97 -15.39
N ILE A 270 -10.47 -1.67 -14.49
CA ILE A 270 -10.11 -2.47 -13.29
C ILE A 270 -9.94 -1.59 -12.05
#